data_AF-A0A8I2BQC5-F1
#
_entry.id   AF-A0A8I2BQC5-F1
#
_cell.length_a   1.000
_cell.length_b   1.000
_cell.length_c   1.000
_cell.angle_alpha   90.00
_cell.angle_beta   90.00
_cell.angle_gamma   90.00
#
_symmetry.space_group_name_H-M   'P 1'
#
loop_
_entity.id
_entity.type
_entity.pdbx_description
1 polymer ?
#
loop_
_entity_poly.entity_id
_entity_poly.type
_entity_poly.pdbx_seq_one_letter_code
_entity_poly.pdbx_strand_id
1 'polypeptide(L)'
;LKLLLTATVANAMRCILERFFYFTKRQESFDAAMKMLAARDRKFLALSRYLSHHSHGDANTLTDFGEYDVTYCLVKFKAVFDEVGFSEHHRVMAGLPERAAE
;
A
#
# COMPACT_ATOMS: atom_id res chain seq x y z
N LEU A 1 3.95 -21.59 3.84
CA LEU A 1 4.17 -20.47 4.79
C LEU A 1 4.33 -19.10 4.10
N LYS A 2 5.20 -18.97 3.09
CA LYS A 2 5.51 -17.69 2.42
C LYS A 2 4.29 -16.98 1.80
N LEU A 3 3.45 -17.69 1.04
CA LEU A 3 2.23 -17.15 0.43
C LEU A 3 1.20 -16.63 1.45
N LEU A 4 1.00 -17.36 2.55
CA LEU A 4 0.10 -16.95 3.65
C LEU A 4 0.55 -15.63 4.27
N LEU A 5 1.86 -15.48 4.49
CA LEU A 5 2.43 -14.27 5.09
C LEU A 5 2.25 -13.05 4.17
N THR A 6 2.53 -13.18 2.87
CA THR A 6 2.33 -12.09 1.90
C THR A 6 0.87 -11.67 1.83
N ALA A 7 -0.07 -12.61 1.79
CA ALA A 7 -1.50 -12.30 1.76
C ALA A 7 -1.97 -11.57 3.02
N THR A 8 -1.51 -11.98 4.21
CA THR A 8 -1.81 -11.28 5.46
C THR A 8 -1.26 -9.85 5.46
N VAL A 9 -0.03 -9.65 5.00
CA VAL A 9 0.59 -8.32 4.89
C VAL A 9 -0.17 -7.43 3.91
N ALA A 10 -0.49 -7.93 2.71
CA ALA A 10 -1.27 -7.18 1.72
C ALA A 10 -2.65 -6.77 2.26
N ASN A 11 -3.34 -7.67 2.98
CA ASN A 11 -4.63 -7.33 3.60
C ASN A 11 -4.47 -6.28 4.71
N ALA A 12 -3.44 -6.39 5.56
CA ALA A 12 -3.15 -5.39 6.58
C ALA A 12 -2.87 -4.01 5.95
N MET A 13 -2.07 -3.97 4.88
CA MET A 13 -1.82 -2.75 4.10
C MET A 13 -3.13 -2.14 3.59
N ARG A 14 -4.00 -2.94 2.97
CA ARG A 14 -5.31 -2.47 2.48
C ARG A 14 -6.13 -1.82 3.59
N CYS A 15 -6.27 -2.49 4.74
CA CYS A 15 -7.02 -1.95 5.87
C CYS A 15 -6.44 -0.63 6.41
N ILE A 16 -5.11 -0.53 6.51
CA ILE A 16 -4.45 0.70 6.98
C ILE A 16 -4.66 1.84 5.98
N LEU A 17 -4.46 1.59 4.68
CA LEU A 17 -4.60 2.60 3.63
C LEU A 17 -6.04 3.09 3.52
N GLU A 18 -7.01 2.17 3.47
CA GLU A 18 -8.44 2.50 3.43
C GLU A 18 -8.82 3.40 4.60
N ARG A 19 -8.46 2.99 5.83
CA ARG A 19 -8.80 3.77 7.03
C ARG A 19 -8.10 5.13 7.06
N PHE A 20 -6.82 5.18 6.72
CA PHE A 20 -6.02 6.41 6.75
C PHE A 20 -6.51 7.43 5.73
N PHE A 21 -6.69 7.03 4.47
CA PHE A 21 -7.11 7.93 3.40
C PHE A 21 -8.59 8.30 3.50
N TYR A 22 -9.43 7.44 4.09
CA TYR A 22 -10.79 7.81 4.48
C TYR A 22 -10.81 8.91 5.55
N PHE A 23 -10.01 8.77 6.61
CA PHE A 23 -9.98 9.71 7.72
C PHE A 23 -9.39 11.07 7.31
N THR A 24 -8.33 11.06 6.51
CA THR A 24 -7.67 12.28 6.02
C THR A 24 -8.39 12.96 4.84
N LYS A 25 -9.48 12.36 4.33
CA LYS A 25 -10.24 12.86 3.16
C LYS A 25 -9.37 12.98 1.90
N ARG A 26 -8.54 11.97 1.65
CA ARG A 26 -7.52 11.95 0.58
C ARG A 26 -7.71 10.77 -0.39
N GLN A 27 -8.93 10.23 -0.50
CA GLN A 27 -9.23 9.07 -1.35
C GLN A 27 -8.88 9.31 -2.83
N GLU A 28 -9.20 10.49 -3.37
CA GLU A 28 -8.86 10.81 -4.77
C GLU A 28 -7.35 10.83 -5.02
N SER A 29 -6.58 11.39 -4.07
CA SER A 29 -5.11 11.40 -4.15
C SER A 29 -4.53 9.99 -4.05
N PHE A 30 -5.11 9.14 -3.22
CA PHE A 30 -4.74 7.73 -3.10
C PHE A 30 -4.99 6.96 -4.40
N ASP A 31 -6.16 7.13 -5.02
CA ASP A 31 -6.48 6.47 -6.29
C ASP A 31 -5.57 6.95 -7.42
N ALA A 32 -5.24 8.24 -7.46
CA ALA A 32 -4.26 8.79 -8.39
C ALA A 32 -2.86 8.17 -8.18
N ALA A 33 -2.40 8.10 -6.92
CA ALA A 33 -1.11 7.51 -6.57
C ALA A 33 -1.04 6.02 -6.97
N MET A 34 -2.10 5.25 -6.76
CA MET A 34 -2.16 3.84 -7.17
C MET A 34 -2.01 3.68 -8.69
N LYS A 35 -2.69 4.51 -9.48
CA LYS A 35 -2.54 4.54 -10.94
C LYS A 35 -1.12 4.92 -11.36
N MET A 36 -0.54 5.95 -10.75
CA MET A 36 0.81 6.43 -11.07
C MET A 36 1.88 5.38 -10.73
N LEU A 37 1.80 4.77 -9.55
CA LEU A 37 2.75 3.74 -9.12
C LEU A 37 2.63 2.47 -9.99
N ALA A 38 1.41 2.07 -10.38
CA ALA A 38 1.19 0.93 -11.27
C ALA A 38 1.68 1.20 -12.71
N ALA A 39 1.65 2.46 -13.17
CA ALA A 39 2.23 2.84 -14.45
C ALA A 39 3.77 2.78 -14.44
N ARG A 40 4.40 3.13 -13.31
CA ARG A 40 5.87 3.06 -13.14
C ARG A 40 6.38 1.63 -12.91
N ASP A 41 5.59 0.80 -12.24
CA ASP A 41 5.92 -0.61 -12.00
C ASP A 41 4.75 -1.52 -12.35
N ARG A 42 4.85 -2.19 -13.50
CA ARG A 42 3.81 -3.12 -13.94
C ARG A 42 3.58 -4.28 -12.97
N LYS A 43 4.60 -4.71 -12.21
CA LYS A 43 4.42 -5.74 -11.17
C LYS A 43 3.53 -5.23 -10.06
N PHE A 44 3.43 -3.93 -9.83
CA PHE A 44 2.57 -3.37 -8.79
C PHE A 44 1.09 -3.33 -9.20
N LEU A 45 0.73 -3.45 -10.49
CA LEU A 45 -0.65 -3.26 -10.97
C LEU A 45 -1.68 -4.16 -10.27
N ALA A 46 -1.35 -5.44 -10.06
CA ALA A 46 -2.29 -6.35 -9.41
C ALA A 46 -2.45 -6.02 -7.92
N LEU A 47 -1.33 -5.76 -7.23
CA LEU A 47 -1.34 -5.32 -5.84
C LEU A 47 -2.05 -3.95 -5.67
N SER A 48 -1.84 -2.99 -6.57
CA SER A 48 -2.46 -1.66 -6.49
C SER A 48 -3.97 -1.74 -6.61
N ARG A 49 -4.49 -2.58 -7.52
CA ARG A 49 -5.92 -2.86 -7.62
C ARG A 49 -6.48 -3.44 -6.33
N TYR A 50 -5.78 -4.41 -5.75
CA TYR A 50 -6.18 -5.00 -4.48
C TYR A 50 -6.18 -3.98 -3.34
N LEU A 51 -5.16 -3.12 -3.24
CA LEU A 51 -5.07 -2.09 -2.19
C LEU A 51 -6.10 -0.97 -2.35
N SER A 52 -6.45 -0.60 -3.59
CA SER A 52 -7.51 0.37 -3.89
C SER A 52 -8.93 -0.18 -3.70
N HIS A 53 -9.08 -1.49 -3.46
CA HIS A 53 -10.41 -2.10 -3.36
C HIS A 53 -11.03 -1.83 -2.00
N HIS A 54 -12.10 -1.03 -1.99
CA HIS A 54 -12.84 -0.74 -0.76
C HIS A 54 -13.44 -2.02 -0.18
N SER A 55 -13.52 -2.10 1.14
CA SER A 55 -14.08 -3.25 1.87
C SER A 55 -15.53 -3.62 1.50
N HIS A 56 -16.28 -2.71 0.86
CA HIS A 56 -17.65 -2.92 0.37
C HIS A 56 -17.73 -3.36 -1.09
N GLY A 57 -16.60 -3.45 -1.80
CA GLY A 57 -16.55 -3.98 -3.16
C GLY A 57 -16.52 -5.51 -3.16
N ASP A 58 -17.13 -6.13 -4.18
CA ASP A 58 -17.25 -7.59 -4.31
C ASP A 58 -15.97 -8.35 -3.95
N ALA A 59 -16.13 -9.43 -3.18
CA ALA A 59 -15.07 -10.21 -2.53
C ALA A 59 -14.15 -11.01 -3.48
N ASN A 60 -14.29 -10.85 -4.81
CA ASN A 60 -13.69 -11.71 -5.82
C ASN A 60 -12.33 -11.23 -6.35
N THR A 61 -11.44 -10.73 -5.48
CA THR A 61 -10.06 -10.42 -5.90
C THR A 61 -9.07 -11.35 -5.20
N LEU A 62 -9.16 -12.65 -5.51
CA LEU A 62 -8.06 -13.60 -5.31
C LEU A 62 -6.95 -13.21 -6.30
N THR A 63 -6.04 -12.33 -5.87
CA THR A 63 -4.82 -12.08 -6.62
C THR A 63 -3.81 -13.13 -6.21
N ASP A 64 -3.23 -13.83 -7.18
CA ASP A 64 -2.09 -14.71 -6.93
C ASP A 64 -0.89 -13.86 -6.49
N PHE A 65 -0.72 -13.70 -5.18
CA PHE A 65 0.41 -12.98 -4.60
C PHE A 65 1.70 -13.80 -4.59
N GLY A 66 1.74 -14.96 -5.27
CA GLY A 66 2.92 -15.84 -5.33
C GLY A 66 4.18 -15.15 -5.83
N GLU A 67 4.03 -14.07 -6.60
CA GLU A 67 5.15 -13.27 -7.12
C GLU A 67 5.70 -12.24 -6.12
N TYR A 68 4.98 -11.91 -5.03
CA TYR A 68 5.40 -10.90 -4.08
C TYR A 68 5.96 -11.52 -2.80
N ASP A 69 7.13 -11.04 -2.38
CA ASP A 69 7.58 -11.22 -1.01
C ASP A 69 7.16 -10.04 -0.13
N VAL A 70 7.29 -10.24 1.19
CA VAL A 70 6.94 -9.23 2.19
C VAL A 70 7.74 -7.95 2.00
N THR A 71 9.01 -8.05 1.60
CA THR A 71 9.88 -6.90 1.38
C THR A 71 9.33 -6.01 0.27
N TYR A 72 8.92 -6.60 -0.85
CA TYR A 72 8.29 -5.87 -1.94
C TYR A 72 6.99 -5.18 -1.49
N CYS A 73 6.14 -5.89 -0.74
CA CYS A 73 4.91 -5.31 -0.18
C CYS A 73 5.21 -4.08 0.70
N LEU A 74 6.17 -4.17 1.61
CA LEU A 74 6.54 -3.06 2.50
C LEU A 74 7.16 -1.87 1.75
N VAL A 75 8.00 -2.13 0.74
CA VAL A 75 8.55 -1.07 -0.13
C VAL A 75 7.42 -0.34 -0.85
N LYS A 76 6.46 -1.07 -1.41
CA LYS A 76 5.30 -0.47 -2.09
C LYS A 76 4.37 0.24 -1.14
N PHE A 77 4.18 -0.28 0.07
CA PHE A 77 3.41 0.39 1.12
C PHE A 77 3.99 1.78 1.42
N LYS A 78 5.30 1.87 1.65
CA LYS A 78 5.99 3.15 1.85
C LYS A 78 5.83 4.08 0.63
N ALA A 79 5.99 3.55 -0.58
CA ALA A 79 5.90 4.33 -1.81
C ALA A 79 4.54 5.01 -1.98
N VAL A 80 3.44 4.40 -1.50
CA VAL A 80 2.11 5.04 -1.51
C VAL A 80 2.09 6.29 -0.63
N PHE A 81 2.64 6.22 0.58
CA PHE A 81 2.74 7.40 1.45
C PHE A 81 3.67 8.46 0.87
N ASP A 82 4.77 8.07 0.23
CA ASP A 82 5.67 9.01 -0.44
C ASP A 82 4.95 9.74 -1.58
N GLU A 83 4.21 9.03 -2.44
CA GLU A 83 3.52 9.64 -3.58
C GLU A 83 2.42 10.61 -3.15
N VAL A 84 1.74 10.35 -2.03
CA VAL A 84 0.67 11.21 -1.51
C VAL A 84 1.19 12.30 -0.55
N GLY A 85 2.50 12.36 -0.29
CA GLY A 85 3.12 13.39 0.55
C GLY A 85 3.04 13.15 2.07
N PHE A 86 2.86 11.90 2.49
CA PHE A 86 2.77 11.46 3.89
C PHE A 86 3.97 10.61 4.35
N SER A 87 5.14 10.75 3.69
CA SER A 87 6.37 10.02 4.03
C SER A 87 6.74 10.08 5.51
N GLU A 88 6.57 11.26 6.12
CA GLU A 88 6.96 11.50 7.51
C GLU A 88 6.03 10.79 8.49
N HIS A 89 4.72 10.81 8.21
CA HIS A 89 3.76 10.07 9.02
C HIS A 89 4.06 8.56 8.98
N HIS A 90 4.31 8.01 7.78
CA HIS A 90 4.69 6.61 7.64
C HIS A 90 5.97 6.29 8.44
N ARG A 91 6.99 7.15 8.39
CA ARG A 91 8.25 6.97 9.12
C ARG A 91 8.03 6.88 10.62
N VAL A 92 7.31 7.84 11.19
CA VAL A 92 7.02 7.91 12.63
C VAL A 92 6.21 6.68 13.07
N MET A 93 5.16 6.32 12.32
CA MET A 93 4.32 5.16 12.66
C MET A 93 5.04 3.82 12.50
N ALA A 94 6.04 3.74 11.62
CA ALA A 94 6.92 2.58 11.47
C ALA A 94 8.00 2.49 12.56
N GLY A 95 8.09 3.47 13.48
CA GLY A 95 9.10 3.51 14.55
C GLY A 95 10.52 3.76 14.04
N LEU A 96 10.67 4.34 12.86
CA LEU A 96 11.99 4.64 12.28
C LEU A 96 12.55 5.93 12.90
N PRO A 97 13.88 6.01 13.12
CA PRO A 97 14.51 7.20 13.70
C PRO A 97 14.32 8.44 12.81
N GLU A 98 14.43 9.64 13.41
CA GLU A 98 14.44 10.89 12.64
C GLU A 98 15.54 10.84 11.58
N ARG A 99 15.26 11.40 10.40
CA ARG A 99 16.33 11.60 9.42
C ARG A 99 17.32 12.54 10.08
N ALA A 100 18.58 12.13 10.18
CA ALA A 100 19.63 13.04 10.60
C ALA A 100 19.54 14.30 9.72
N ALA A 101 19.52 15.47 10.35
CA ALA A 101 19.60 16.73 9.62
C ALA A 101 20.94 16.72 8.86
N GLU A 102 20.86 16.64 7.53
CA GLU A 102 21.98 16.93 6.62
C GLU A 102 22.24 18.44 6.55
#